data_AF-A0A925NCW6-F1
#
_entry.id   AF-A0A925NCW6-F1
#
_cell.length_a   1.000
_cell.length_b   1.000
_cell.length_c   1.000
_cell.angle_alpha   90.00
_cell.angle_beta   90.00
_cell.angle_gamma   90.00
#
_symmetry.space_group_name_H-M   'P 1'
#
loop_
_entity.id
_entity.type
_entity.pdbx_description
1 polymer ?
#
loop_
_entity_poly.entity_id
_entity_poly.type
_entity_poly.pdbx_seq_one_letter_code
_entity_poly.pdbx_strand_id
1 'polypeptide(L)'
;LALTSHALTGDIVTDRAAAQQTAMKLVELFKRQGYQENYVNGNFDDYVAIGIGKTPMAFIYENQLVNYALEKKGVGADMVLLYPQPTIVNKVVFIAASERAKALADLLARNAELQRIAVSYGFRVADTSVFMQAVKPTGLAVEERITQVIDPPSFDLMAEMIEVVTKEMAQ
;
A
#
# COMPACT_ATOMS: atom_id res chain seq x y z
N LEU A 1 0.75 1.19 10.68
CA LEU A 1 1.29 1.97 11.82
C LEU A 1 1.22 3.47 11.58
N ALA A 2 1.84 4.02 10.52
CA ALA A 2 1.78 5.46 10.22
C ALA A 2 0.35 6.03 10.09
N LEU A 3 -0.51 5.38 9.29
CA LEU A 3 -1.91 5.84 9.14
C LEU A 3 -2.72 5.66 10.41
N THR A 4 -2.51 4.57 11.15
CA THR A 4 -3.20 4.31 12.41
C THR A 4 -2.75 5.28 13.52
N SER A 5 -1.48 5.70 13.52
CA SER A 5 -1.02 6.76 14.42
C SER A 5 -1.65 8.09 14.06
N HIS A 6 -1.64 8.48 12.78
CA HIS A 6 -2.29 9.70 12.34
C HIS A 6 -3.80 9.70 12.67
N ALA A 7 -4.49 8.57 12.48
CA ALA A 7 -5.90 8.44 12.85
C ALA A 7 -6.15 8.63 14.37
N LEU A 8 -5.19 8.24 15.21
CA LEU A 8 -5.29 8.37 16.66
C LEU A 8 -4.90 9.77 17.16
N THR A 9 -3.87 10.38 16.57
CA THR A 9 -3.28 11.65 17.03
C THR A 9 -3.83 12.87 16.30
N GLY A 10 -4.35 12.68 15.08
CA GLY A 10 -4.72 13.76 14.16
C GLY A 10 -3.55 14.41 13.44
N ASP A 11 -2.31 13.97 13.67
CA ASP A 11 -1.10 14.56 13.11
C ASP A 11 0.06 13.54 13.01
N ILE A 12 1.09 13.86 12.25
CA ILE A 12 2.32 13.06 12.14
C ILE A 12 3.06 13.08 13.47
N VAL A 13 3.51 11.92 13.93
CA VAL A 13 4.34 11.81 15.13
C VAL A 13 5.76 12.30 14.81
N THR A 14 6.25 13.30 15.57
CA THR A 14 7.52 13.97 15.29
C THR A 14 8.59 13.80 16.37
N ASP A 15 8.28 13.16 17.50
CA ASP A 15 9.24 12.92 18.58
C ASP A 15 9.13 11.50 19.15
N ARG A 16 10.22 11.07 19.82
CA ARG A 16 10.39 9.70 20.32
C ARG A 16 9.41 9.35 21.43
N ALA A 17 9.12 10.28 22.35
CA ALA A 17 8.24 10.01 23.47
C ALA A 17 6.79 9.81 22.98
N ALA A 18 6.33 10.68 22.06
CA ALA A 18 5.05 10.53 21.40
C ALA A 18 4.98 9.24 20.56
N ALA A 19 6.06 8.87 19.87
CA ALA A 19 6.15 7.62 19.11
C ALA A 19 5.93 6.39 19.98
N GLN A 20 6.66 6.26 21.09
CA GLN A 20 6.52 5.15 22.02
C GLN A 20 5.11 5.08 22.63
N GLN A 21 4.59 6.20 23.13
CA GLN A 21 3.26 6.23 23.73
C GLN A 21 2.15 5.90 22.72
N THR A 22 2.28 6.38 21.48
CA THR A 22 1.32 6.12 20.41
C THR A 22 1.37 4.64 19.99
N ALA A 23 2.57 4.08 19.83
CA ALA A 23 2.75 2.66 19.51
C ALA A 23 2.15 1.76 20.60
N MET A 24 2.36 2.07 21.88
CA MET A 24 1.75 1.35 23.00
C MET A 24 0.22 1.36 22.95
N LYS A 25 -0.40 2.48 22.57
CA LYS A 25 -1.87 2.55 22.42
C LYS A 25 -2.38 1.74 21.23
N LEU A 26 -1.58 1.61 20.17
CA LEU A 26 -1.98 0.96 18.92
C LEU A 26 -1.69 -0.55 18.91
N VAL A 27 -0.91 -1.06 19.87
CA VAL A 27 -0.45 -2.47 19.88
C VAL A 27 -1.59 -3.48 19.75
N GLU A 28 -2.73 -3.22 20.39
CA GLU A 28 -3.89 -4.11 20.39
C GLU A 28 -4.47 -4.32 18.99
N LEU A 29 -4.33 -3.33 18.08
CA LEU A 29 -4.73 -3.50 16.68
C LEU A 29 -3.93 -4.59 15.99
N PHE A 30 -2.66 -4.76 16.34
CA PHE A 30 -1.76 -5.74 15.74
C PHE A 30 -1.88 -7.10 16.42
N LYS A 31 -2.03 -7.15 17.76
CA LYS A 31 -2.27 -8.41 18.49
C LYS A 31 -3.52 -9.14 17.99
N ARG A 32 -4.60 -8.40 17.73
CA ARG A 32 -5.88 -8.96 17.27
C ARG A 32 -5.89 -9.47 15.83
N GLN A 33 -4.87 -9.12 15.03
CA GLN A 33 -4.73 -9.63 13.66
C GLN A 33 -4.19 -11.08 13.62
N GLY A 34 -3.74 -11.62 14.76
CA GLY A 34 -3.22 -12.99 14.83
C GLY A 34 -1.92 -13.18 14.05
N TYR A 35 -1.69 -14.41 13.59
CA TYR A 35 -0.51 -14.74 12.80
C TYR A 35 -0.54 -14.01 11.45
N GLN A 36 0.54 -13.28 11.15
CA GLN A 36 0.76 -12.66 9.86
C GLN A 36 1.72 -13.53 9.05
N GLU A 37 1.35 -13.89 7.83
CA GLU A 37 2.23 -14.64 6.94
C GLU A 37 3.44 -13.80 6.54
N ASN A 38 4.59 -14.45 6.34
CA ASN A 38 5.77 -13.84 5.72
C ASN A 38 5.62 -13.71 4.19
N TYR A 39 4.42 -13.34 3.73
CA TYR A 39 4.08 -13.21 2.33
C TYR A 39 3.12 -12.04 2.14
N VAL A 40 3.55 -11.05 1.36
CA VAL A 40 2.86 -9.75 1.23
C VAL A 40 1.45 -9.87 0.62
N ASN A 41 1.16 -10.92 -0.15
CA ASN A 41 -0.17 -11.12 -0.74
C ASN A 41 -1.08 -12.05 0.08
N GLY A 42 -0.60 -12.75 1.11
CA GLY A 42 -1.38 -13.79 1.80
C GLY A 42 -2.74 -13.30 2.30
N ASN A 43 -2.75 -12.12 2.94
CA ASN A 43 -3.99 -11.49 3.41
C ASN A 43 -4.98 -11.16 2.26
N PHE A 44 -4.45 -10.74 1.10
CA PHE A 44 -5.30 -10.45 -0.06
C PHE A 44 -5.81 -11.73 -0.73
N ASP A 45 -4.98 -12.76 -0.81
CA ASP A 45 -5.37 -14.08 -1.34
C ASP A 45 -6.50 -14.68 -0.50
N ASP A 46 -6.43 -14.56 0.83
CA ASP A 46 -7.51 -14.94 1.74
C ASP A 46 -8.79 -14.12 1.53
N TYR A 47 -8.64 -12.81 1.33
CA TYR A 47 -9.76 -11.91 1.03
C TYR A 47 -10.49 -12.34 -0.25
N VAL A 48 -9.79 -12.66 -1.33
CA VAL A 48 -10.43 -13.05 -2.59
C VAL A 48 -10.91 -14.49 -2.62
N ALA A 49 -10.25 -15.41 -1.91
CA ALA A 49 -10.58 -16.84 -1.94
C ALA A 49 -11.65 -17.24 -0.92
N ILE A 50 -11.62 -16.65 0.29
CA ILE A 50 -12.48 -17.03 1.42
C ILE A 50 -13.47 -15.91 1.76
N GLY A 51 -13.06 -14.65 1.58
CA GLY A 51 -13.93 -13.49 1.78
C GLY A 51 -14.24 -13.20 3.25
N ILE A 52 -15.46 -12.71 3.50
CA ILE A 52 -15.90 -12.14 4.80
C ILE A 52 -15.71 -13.08 6.00
N GLY A 53 -15.69 -14.39 5.79
CA GLY A 53 -15.52 -15.39 6.85
C GLY A 53 -14.11 -15.45 7.43
N LYS A 54 -13.09 -14.97 6.71
CA LYS A 54 -11.69 -14.94 7.16
C LYS A 54 -11.12 -13.54 7.16
N THR A 55 -11.23 -12.85 6.03
CA THR A 55 -10.69 -11.50 5.83
C THR A 55 -11.81 -10.58 5.36
N PRO A 56 -12.59 -9.97 6.27
CA PRO A 56 -13.65 -9.02 5.90
C PRO A 56 -13.09 -7.70 5.34
N MET A 57 -11.87 -7.33 5.70
CA MET A 57 -11.16 -6.15 5.21
C MET A 57 -9.67 -6.45 5.10
N ALA A 58 -9.07 -6.12 3.95
CA ALA A 58 -7.64 -6.25 3.73
C ALA A 58 -7.01 -4.87 3.56
N PHE A 59 -6.00 -4.56 4.38
CA PHE A 59 -5.19 -3.35 4.23
C PHE A 59 -3.96 -3.68 3.38
N ILE A 60 -4.01 -3.31 2.10
CA ILE A 60 -3.11 -3.79 1.04
C ILE A 60 -2.63 -2.62 0.18
N TYR A 61 -1.63 -2.87 -0.68
CA TYR A 61 -1.27 -1.94 -1.73
C TYR A 61 -2.32 -1.93 -2.84
N GLU A 62 -2.59 -0.75 -3.41
CA GLU A 62 -3.53 -0.60 -4.53
C GLU A 62 -3.17 -1.49 -5.72
N ASN A 63 -1.87 -1.63 -6.03
CA ASN A 63 -1.42 -2.41 -7.18
C ASN A 63 -1.82 -3.89 -7.07
N GLN A 64 -1.96 -4.45 -5.86
CA GLN A 64 -2.40 -5.83 -5.66
C GLN A 64 -3.85 -6.00 -6.12
N LEU A 65 -4.75 -5.09 -5.73
CA LEU A 65 -6.15 -5.12 -6.14
C LEU A 65 -6.32 -4.79 -7.64
N VAL A 66 -5.56 -3.80 -8.15
CA VAL A 66 -5.62 -3.45 -9.57
C VAL A 66 -5.10 -4.60 -10.43
N ASN A 67 -3.98 -5.23 -10.06
CA ASN A 67 -3.46 -6.40 -10.77
C ASN A 67 -4.51 -7.51 -10.83
N TYR A 68 -5.13 -7.83 -9.68
CA TYR A 68 -6.22 -8.82 -9.62
C TYR A 68 -7.39 -8.44 -10.54
N ALA A 69 -7.84 -7.18 -10.51
CA ALA A 69 -8.94 -6.71 -11.33
C ALA A 69 -8.65 -6.82 -12.83
N LEU A 70 -7.41 -6.53 -13.25
CA LEU A 70 -6.96 -6.67 -14.63
C LEU A 70 -6.88 -8.14 -15.05
N GLU A 71 -6.28 -9.00 -14.21
CA GLU A 71 -6.15 -10.44 -14.48
C GLU A 71 -7.51 -11.16 -14.55
N LYS A 72 -8.43 -10.82 -13.64
CA LYS A 72 -9.77 -11.40 -13.57
C LYS A 72 -10.78 -10.70 -14.48
N LYS A 73 -10.40 -9.57 -15.09
CA LYS A 73 -11.27 -8.72 -15.91
C LYS A 73 -12.49 -8.22 -15.13
N GLY A 74 -12.31 -7.95 -13.83
CA GLY A 74 -13.38 -7.56 -12.92
C GLY A 74 -13.00 -7.72 -11.46
N VAL A 75 -13.84 -7.18 -10.58
CA VAL A 75 -13.82 -7.45 -9.14
C VAL A 75 -15.14 -8.10 -8.71
N GLY A 76 -15.14 -8.76 -7.55
CA GLY A 76 -16.37 -9.30 -6.96
C GLY A 76 -17.40 -8.20 -6.71
N ALA A 77 -18.69 -8.54 -6.79
CA ALA A 77 -19.79 -7.56 -6.75
C ALA A 77 -19.80 -6.70 -5.47
N ASP A 78 -19.38 -7.28 -4.34
CA ASP A 78 -19.37 -6.63 -3.03
C ASP A 78 -17.98 -6.09 -2.64
N MET A 79 -16.98 -6.15 -3.55
CA MET A 79 -15.65 -5.62 -3.28
C MET A 79 -15.65 -4.10 -3.39
N VAL A 80 -15.17 -3.43 -2.35
CA VAL A 80 -15.08 -1.96 -2.28
C VAL A 80 -13.64 -1.55 -2.02
N LEU A 81 -13.11 -0.66 -2.85
CA LEU A 81 -11.82 0.00 -2.63
C LEU A 81 -12.02 1.25 -1.75
N LEU A 82 -11.24 1.34 -0.67
CA LEU A 82 -11.24 2.47 0.24
C LEU A 82 -9.84 3.09 0.30
N TYR A 83 -9.78 4.42 0.18
CA TYR A 83 -8.58 5.20 0.44
C TYR A 83 -8.73 5.90 1.80
N PRO A 84 -7.88 5.62 2.79
CA PRO A 84 -7.81 6.44 4.00
C PRO A 84 -7.53 7.91 3.64
N GLN A 85 -8.11 8.83 4.41
CA GLN A 85 -7.84 10.26 4.23
C GLN A 85 -7.31 10.84 5.56
N PRO A 86 -6.03 11.28 5.62
CA PRO A 86 -5.03 11.15 4.55
C PRO A 86 -4.54 9.70 4.36
N THR A 87 -3.85 9.46 3.25
CA THR A 87 -3.15 8.21 2.93
C THR A 87 -1.63 8.44 2.81
N ILE A 88 -0.88 7.35 2.62
CA ILE A 88 0.55 7.36 2.29
C ILE A 88 0.76 6.62 0.98
N VAL A 89 1.79 7.00 0.22
CA VAL A 89 2.18 6.31 -1.01
C VAL A 89 3.54 5.66 -0.85
N ASN A 90 3.65 4.40 -1.26
CA ASN A 90 4.94 3.74 -1.41
C ASN A 90 5.41 3.86 -2.86
N LYS A 91 6.65 4.31 -3.07
CA LYS A 91 7.25 4.45 -4.40
C LYS A 91 8.30 3.38 -4.58
N VAL A 92 8.16 2.58 -5.63
CA VAL A 92 9.24 1.69 -6.08
C VAL A 92 10.25 2.55 -6.85
N VAL A 93 11.44 2.72 -6.29
CA VAL A 93 12.49 3.59 -6.84
C VAL A 93 13.57 2.75 -7.51
N PHE A 94 13.89 3.08 -8.76
CA PHE A 94 15.04 2.52 -9.48
C PHE A 94 16.23 3.46 -9.38
N ILE A 95 17.34 3.00 -8.79
CA ILE A 95 18.57 3.79 -8.64
C ILE A 95 19.60 3.33 -9.68
N ALA A 96 19.88 4.19 -10.66
CA ALA A 96 20.84 3.90 -11.72
C ALA A 96 22.29 4.16 -11.25
N ALA A 97 23.06 3.10 -11.03
CA ALA A 97 24.47 3.17 -10.58
C ALA A 97 25.51 3.08 -11.73
N SER A 98 25.08 3.07 -12.99
CA SER A 98 25.95 3.02 -14.18
C SER A 98 25.27 3.63 -15.40
N GLU A 99 26.04 3.95 -16.45
CA GLU A 99 25.48 4.45 -17.73
C GLU A 99 24.48 3.46 -18.37
N ARG A 100 24.77 2.16 -18.31
CA ARG A 100 23.83 1.13 -18.79
C ARG A 100 22.54 1.14 -17.96
N ALA A 101 22.63 1.32 -16.65
CA ALA A 101 21.44 1.43 -15.81
C ALA A 101 20.67 2.72 -16.06
N LYS A 102 21.34 3.84 -16.40
CA LYS A 102 20.66 5.08 -16.79
C LYS A 102 19.82 4.90 -18.06
N ALA A 103 20.37 4.21 -19.07
CA ALA A 103 19.61 3.86 -20.26
C ALA A 103 18.35 3.02 -19.93
N LEU A 104 18.44 2.09 -18.98
CA LEU A 104 17.27 1.36 -18.50
C LEU A 104 16.28 2.26 -17.76
N ALA A 105 16.74 3.18 -16.91
CA ALA A 105 15.88 4.14 -16.23
C ALA A 105 15.08 5.01 -17.21
N ASP A 106 15.75 5.48 -18.28
CA ASP A 106 15.10 6.26 -19.34
C ASP A 106 14.03 5.45 -20.07
N LEU A 107 14.32 4.17 -20.37
CA LEU A 107 13.34 3.26 -20.95
C LEU A 107 12.16 3.02 -20.00
N LEU A 108 12.42 2.70 -18.72
CA LEU A 108 11.38 2.49 -17.73
C LEU A 108 10.47 3.71 -17.61
N ALA A 109 11.00 4.93 -17.73
CA ALA A 109 10.24 6.17 -17.61
C ALA A 109 9.45 6.56 -18.88
N ARG A 110 9.93 6.20 -20.07
CA ARG A 110 9.42 6.77 -21.34
C ARG A 110 8.95 5.76 -22.37
N ASN A 111 9.39 4.50 -22.27
CA ASN A 111 9.01 3.48 -23.22
C ASN A 111 7.56 3.06 -22.98
N ALA A 112 6.70 3.25 -23.99
CA ALA A 112 5.27 2.98 -23.89
C ALA A 112 4.94 1.51 -23.59
N GLU A 113 5.75 0.56 -24.06
CA GLU A 113 5.56 -0.86 -23.77
C GLU A 113 5.89 -1.19 -22.32
N LEU A 114 7.01 -0.68 -21.79
CA LEU A 114 7.37 -0.85 -20.38
C LEU A 114 6.36 -0.19 -19.44
N GLN A 115 5.83 0.98 -19.79
CA GLN A 115 4.75 1.62 -19.04
C GLN A 115 3.47 0.77 -19.06
N ARG A 116 3.11 0.17 -20.20
CA ARG A 116 1.96 -0.76 -20.27
C ARG A 116 2.17 -2.02 -19.42
N ILE A 117 3.38 -2.56 -19.38
CA ILE A 117 3.73 -3.69 -18.50
C ILE A 117 3.58 -3.29 -17.03
N ALA A 118 4.05 -2.10 -16.64
CA ALA A 118 3.85 -1.62 -15.26
C ALA A 118 2.35 -1.52 -14.90
N VAL A 119 1.53 -1.00 -15.82
CA VAL A 119 0.07 -0.94 -15.64
C VAL A 119 -0.56 -2.34 -15.55
N SER A 120 -0.08 -3.34 -16.31
CA SER A 120 -0.62 -4.70 -16.19
C SER A 120 -0.36 -5.31 -14.82
N TYR A 121 0.69 -4.88 -14.11
CA TYR A 121 0.96 -5.22 -12.71
C TYR A 121 0.29 -4.28 -11.69
N GLY A 122 -0.65 -3.45 -12.14
CA GLY A 122 -1.42 -2.53 -11.31
C GLY A 122 -0.67 -1.28 -10.86
N PHE A 123 0.51 -0.99 -11.39
CA PHE A 123 1.23 0.23 -11.03
C PHE A 123 0.68 1.45 -11.76
N ARG A 124 0.60 2.57 -11.03
CA ARG A 124 0.41 3.88 -11.64
C ARG A 124 1.67 4.30 -12.38
N VAL A 125 1.47 4.85 -13.56
CA VAL A 125 2.51 5.33 -14.48
C VAL A 125 2.43 6.85 -14.65
N ALA A 126 3.43 7.45 -15.28
CA ALA A 126 3.50 8.90 -15.45
C ALA A 126 2.30 9.45 -16.24
N ASP A 127 1.84 8.71 -17.24
CA ASP A 127 0.62 9.02 -17.98
C ASP A 127 -0.60 8.39 -17.28
N THR A 128 -1.29 9.17 -16.46
CA THR A 128 -2.48 8.71 -15.72
C THR A 128 -3.59 8.21 -16.65
N SER A 129 -3.66 8.69 -17.89
CA SER A 129 -4.70 8.28 -18.83
C SER A 129 -4.53 6.82 -19.26
N VAL A 130 -3.30 6.33 -19.41
CA VAL A 130 -3.00 4.93 -19.74
C VAL A 130 -3.46 4.00 -18.62
N PHE A 131 -3.19 4.37 -17.37
CA PHE A 131 -3.67 3.63 -16.20
C PHE A 131 -5.20 3.60 -16.13
N MET A 132 -5.85 4.76 -16.22
CA MET A 132 -7.32 4.84 -16.12
C MET A 132 -8.02 4.08 -17.25
N GLN A 133 -7.51 4.15 -18.48
CA GLN A 133 -8.07 3.40 -19.62
C GLN A 133 -7.96 1.89 -19.42
N ALA A 134 -6.88 1.40 -18.82
CA ALA A 134 -6.70 -0.02 -18.53
C ALA A 134 -7.63 -0.52 -17.42
N VAL A 135 -7.81 0.28 -16.36
CA VAL A 135 -8.58 -0.15 -15.17
C VAL A 135 -10.09 0.03 -15.35
N LYS A 136 -10.55 1.07 -16.06
CA LYS A 136 -11.98 1.39 -16.21
C LYS A 136 -12.86 0.20 -16.66
N PRO A 137 -12.45 -0.67 -17.61
CA PRO A 137 -13.24 -1.83 -18.02
C PRO A 137 -13.45 -2.89 -16.93
N THR A 138 -12.63 -2.90 -15.87
CA THR A 138 -12.75 -3.85 -14.75
C THR A 138 -13.89 -3.50 -13.79
N GLY A 139 -14.44 -2.28 -13.87
CA GLY A 139 -15.43 -1.78 -12.92
C GLY A 139 -14.86 -1.39 -11.56
N LEU A 140 -13.55 -1.54 -11.32
CA LEU A 140 -12.89 -1.09 -10.10
C LEU A 140 -12.89 0.44 -10.03
N ALA A 141 -13.45 1.00 -8.94
CA ALA A 141 -13.53 2.43 -8.70
C ALA A 141 -12.21 2.97 -8.11
N VAL A 142 -11.20 3.16 -8.96
CA VAL A 142 -9.94 3.84 -8.59
C VAL A 142 -10.06 5.35 -8.73
N GLU A 143 -9.40 6.11 -7.85
CA GLU A 143 -9.24 7.55 -8.01
C GLU A 143 -8.21 7.86 -9.11
N GLU A 144 -8.47 8.82 -10.00
CA GLU A 144 -7.47 9.20 -11.02
C GLU A 144 -6.21 9.81 -10.38
N ARG A 145 -6.40 10.60 -9.32
CA ARG A 145 -5.32 11.28 -8.59
C ARG A 145 -5.53 11.17 -7.10
N ILE A 146 -4.54 10.60 -6.41
CA ILE A 146 -4.49 10.56 -4.95
C ILE A 146 -3.88 11.87 -4.46
N THR A 147 -4.69 12.72 -3.81
CA THR A 147 -4.28 14.09 -3.42
C THR A 147 -4.10 14.28 -1.92
N GLN A 148 -4.80 13.50 -1.10
CA GLN A 148 -4.71 13.57 0.37
C GLN A 148 -3.58 12.67 0.87
N VAL A 149 -2.34 13.00 0.50
CA VAL A 149 -1.14 12.23 0.87
C VAL A 149 -0.34 12.98 1.93
N ILE A 150 0.05 12.28 2.98
CA ILE A 150 0.99 12.76 4.00
C ILE A 150 2.29 11.95 3.96
N ASP A 151 3.35 12.50 4.55
CA ASP A 151 4.53 11.72 4.88
C ASP A 151 4.29 10.88 6.14
N PRO A 152 4.85 9.66 6.24
CA PRO A 152 4.87 8.95 7.51
C PRO A 152 5.80 9.65 8.51
N PRO A 153 5.75 9.28 9.81
CA PRO A 153 6.84 9.61 10.73
C PRO A 153 8.21 9.23 10.15
N SER A 154 9.28 9.88 10.64
CA SER A 154 10.63 9.62 10.15
C SER A 154 10.99 8.13 10.29
N PHE A 155 11.95 7.67 9.49
CA PHE A 155 12.41 6.29 9.52
C PHE A 155 12.76 5.82 10.94
N ASP A 156 13.51 6.63 11.69
CA ASP A 156 13.93 6.32 13.07
C ASP A 156 12.73 6.20 14.02
N LEU A 157 11.74 7.09 13.88
CA LEU A 157 10.53 7.02 14.71
C LEU A 157 9.65 5.83 14.33
N MET A 158 9.51 5.54 13.04
CA MET A 158 8.81 4.35 12.56
C MET A 158 9.46 3.08 13.08
N ALA A 159 10.80 2.99 13.05
CA ALA A 159 11.55 1.86 13.59
C ALA A 159 11.31 1.68 15.09
N GLU A 160 11.37 2.77 15.88
CA GLU A 160 11.06 2.74 17.32
C GLU A 160 9.63 2.25 17.58
N MET A 161 8.64 2.75 16.84
CA MET A 161 7.25 2.32 17.01
C MET A 161 7.05 0.84 16.66
N ILE A 162 7.72 0.36 15.61
CA ILE A 162 7.70 -1.06 15.20
C ILE A 162 8.34 -1.93 16.30
N GLU A 163 9.45 -1.49 16.90
CA GLU A 163 10.11 -2.21 17.99
C GLU A 163 9.19 -2.35 19.20
N VAL A 164 8.50 -1.28 19.59
CA VAL A 164 7.50 -1.30 20.66
C VAL A 164 6.41 -2.33 20.37
N VAL A 165 5.80 -2.28 19.18
CA VAL A 165 4.74 -3.23 18.79
C VAL A 165 5.28 -4.66 18.81
N THR A 166 6.47 -4.90 18.25
CA THR A 166 7.09 -6.23 18.16
C THR A 166 7.35 -6.81 19.56
N LYS A 167 7.90 -6.02 20.48
CA LYS A 167 8.18 -6.44 21.84
C LYS A 167 6.91 -6.82 22.60
N GLU A 168 5.85 -6.06 22.42
CA GLU A 168 4.58 -6.33 23.07
C GLU A 168 3.83 -7.51 22.47
N MET A 169 3.97 -7.78 21.17
CA MET A 169 3.40 -8.97 20.53
C MET A 169 4.05 -10.29 20.99
N ALA A 170 5.28 -10.23 21.52
CA ALA A 170 5.98 -11.39 22.07
C ALA A 170 5.60 -11.73 23.52
N GLN A 171 4.76 -10.90 24.17
CA GLN A 171 4.26 -11.06 25.54
C GLN A 171 2.80 -11.51 25.54
#